data_AF-A0A0N5BZR4-F1
#
_entry.id   AF-A0A0N5BZR4-F1
#
_cell.length_a   1.000
_cell.length_b   1.000
_cell.length_c   1.000
_cell.angle_alpha   90.00
_cell.angle_beta   90.00
_cell.angle_gamma   90.00
#
_symmetry.space_group_name_H-M   'P 1'
#
loop_
_entity.id
_entity.type
_entity.pdbx_description
1 polymer ?
#
loop_
_entity_poly.entity_id
_entity_poly.type
_entity_poly.pdbx_seq_one_letter_code
_entity_poly.pdbx_strand_id
1 'polypeptide(L)'
;MLVSSESQKPVILEKAGNGKTSCEIVFDCPELVTMVYKNLSDLKDKSNFIRTCKTFFNSVEKIKSLPEECGLNGDFFDINDVISIDDTVLHLHRDYLVITPGRREIHDGQLVNNVNKKIKMNTKNTRKLYISPYLRNWNQVTRKLNSFENIKHLKIGWDLKLPKLNFFNYLTTLNPDTIYLMDRQCTLFARDGRNYKSSNENWSFPRSVKRFIIKYRGCLPISRLLEGLSNFGQNEIDFLELIPTCFTKSDFINCWNKFIRLTDYFKRIDITSNYIIYEQGFYNCMKRLSSIDNNSKFWFNLKANIDSSFWNEIDHQICLKVRLLCILNNIVEGRYVDENLASTIYRTLFMMHGLETLMFGFTITDLGVNFASFIHNVSRKLKNIQITDCEKMKLIDLQTMAAHFKDLHTLSLHGIKSDDITLKEIFDLFPKIKVLEVFYKKSFKDSQVLDFFKGQKLNDGSYKFVWPKTVLLNIFTYYPNEEEFHDFQMVEKTIPRKSGQLLYSPDRSYFKGKTDILRVTLQQSSGCYNHLEVFKAYSCEMFYELLFYQDLLYGFENCI
;
A
#
# COMPACT_ATOMS: atom_id res chain seq x y z
N MET A 1 41.89 -19.23 -13.78
CA MET A 1 40.97 -20.37 -14.02
C MET A 1 39.60 -19.79 -14.28
N LEU A 2 39.22 -19.73 -15.56
CA LEU A 2 37.93 -19.21 -16.03
C LEU A 2 36.96 -20.39 -16.13
N VAL A 3 35.88 -20.37 -15.37
CA VAL A 3 34.73 -21.24 -15.61
C VAL A 3 33.76 -20.46 -16.49
N SER A 4 33.68 -20.86 -17.76
CA SER A 4 32.70 -20.36 -18.72
C SER A 4 31.30 -20.85 -18.33
N SER A 5 30.36 -19.93 -18.13
CA SER A 5 28.94 -20.27 -18.04
C SER A 5 28.46 -20.67 -19.44
N GLU A 6 28.27 -21.97 -19.66
CA GLU A 6 27.63 -22.50 -20.86
C GLU A 6 26.24 -21.87 -21.03
N SER A 7 25.98 -21.39 -22.25
CA SER A 7 24.64 -21.03 -22.68
C SER A 7 23.75 -22.27 -22.60
N GLN A 8 22.66 -22.20 -21.85
CA GLN A 8 21.60 -23.21 -21.94
C GLN A 8 21.10 -23.22 -23.38
N LYS A 9 21.47 -24.28 -24.11
CA LYS A 9 20.90 -24.60 -25.42
C LYS A 9 19.37 -24.69 -25.28
N PRO A 10 18.59 -24.24 -26.28
CA PRO A 10 17.16 -24.45 -26.28
C PRO A 10 16.87 -25.94 -26.09
N VAL A 11 15.95 -26.26 -25.17
CA VAL A 11 15.46 -27.63 -24.99
C VAL A 11 14.69 -27.98 -26.26
N ILE A 12 15.34 -28.72 -27.14
CA ILE A 12 14.70 -29.33 -28.30
C ILE A 12 13.92 -30.51 -27.74
N LEU A 13 12.60 -30.35 -27.63
CA LEU A 13 11.73 -31.46 -27.25
C LEU A 13 11.71 -32.46 -28.40
N GLU A 14 12.24 -33.66 -28.15
CA GLU A 14 12.20 -34.75 -29.12
C GLU A 14 10.74 -35.07 -29.49
N LYS A 15 10.49 -35.19 -30.78
CA LYS A 15 9.20 -35.66 -31.30
C LYS A 15 9.14 -37.17 -31.09
N ALA A 16 8.05 -37.66 -30.50
CA ALA A 16 7.77 -39.08 -30.46
C ALA A 16 7.60 -39.65 -31.88
N GLY A 17 7.59 -40.97 -32.03
CA GLY A 17 7.49 -41.66 -33.33
C GLY A 17 6.24 -41.30 -34.17
N ASN A 18 5.27 -40.60 -33.60
CA ASN A 18 4.09 -40.06 -34.26
C ASN A 18 4.24 -38.58 -34.73
N GLY A 19 5.43 -37.99 -34.60
CA GLY A 19 5.72 -36.62 -35.03
C GLY A 19 5.30 -35.52 -34.04
N LYS A 20 4.78 -35.87 -32.86
CA LYS A 20 4.35 -34.93 -31.81
C LYS A 20 5.36 -34.81 -30.67
N THR A 21 5.55 -33.62 -30.14
CA THR A 21 6.35 -33.34 -28.94
C THR A 21 5.65 -33.85 -27.68
N SER A 22 6.41 -34.10 -26.61
CA SER A 22 5.85 -34.51 -25.31
C SER A 22 4.78 -33.55 -24.78
N CYS A 23 4.93 -32.24 -25.03
CA CYS A 23 3.90 -31.26 -24.70
C CYS A 23 2.61 -31.47 -25.51
N GLU A 24 2.72 -31.71 -26.82
CA GLU A 24 1.55 -31.99 -27.67
C GLU A 24 0.84 -33.28 -27.24
N ILE A 25 1.58 -34.32 -26.86
CA ILE A 25 1.01 -35.58 -26.35
C ILE A 25 0.25 -35.36 -25.03
N VAL A 26 0.82 -34.58 -24.10
CA VAL A 26 0.16 -34.26 -22.82
C VAL A 26 -1.09 -33.41 -23.04
N PHE A 27 -1.06 -32.44 -23.95
CA PHE A 27 -2.22 -31.58 -24.24
C PHE A 27 -3.29 -32.24 -25.12
N ASP A 28 -2.97 -33.35 -25.79
CA ASP A 28 -3.91 -34.17 -26.56
C ASP A 28 -4.59 -35.28 -25.73
N CYS A 29 -4.22 -35.44 -24.45
CA CYS A 29 -4.83 -36.42 -23.54
C CYS A 29 -5.74 -35.72 -22.51
N PRO A 30 -7.08 -35.78 -22.66
CA PRO A 30 -8.02 -35.10 -21.78
C PRO A 30 -7.87 -35.49 -20.31
N GLU A 31 -7.51 -36.73 -20.01
CA GLU A 31 -7.31 -37.23 -18.65
C GLU A 31 -6.10 -36.56 -17.99
N LEU A 32 -4.98 -36.46 -18.69
CA LEU A 32 -3.76 -35.80 -18.19
C LEU A 32 -3.97 -34.30 -18.03
N VAL A 33 -4.62 -33.64 -18.99
CA VAL A 33 -4.96 -32.21 -18.89
C VAL A 33 -5.87 -31.95 -17.69
N THR A 34 -6.86 -32.81 -17.45
CA THR A 34 -7.76 -32.73 -16.29
C THR A 34 -6.98 -32.96 -14.98
N MET A 35 -6.04 -33.90 -14.97
CA MET A 35 -5.21 -34.18 -13.80
C MET A 35 -4.27 -33.00 -13.50
N VAL A 36 -3.68 -32.38 -14.51
CA VAL A 36 -2.87 -31.15 -14.35
C VAL A 36 -3.76 -30.02 -13.81
N TYR A 37 -4.92 -29.76 -14.41
CA TYR A 37 -5.85 -28.73 -13.95
C TYR A 37 -6.31 -28.93 -12.50
N LYS A 38 -6.62 -30.16 -12.09
CA LYS A 38 -7.02 -30.49 -10.71
C LYS A 38 -5.91 -30.23 -9.70
N ASN A 39 -4.65 -30.44 -10.11
CA ASN A 39 -3.47 -30.25 -9.25
C ASN A 39 -2.93 -28.82 -9.23
N LEU A 40 -3.47 -27.90 -10.05
CA LEU A 40 -3.16 -26.48 -9.89
C LEU A 40 -3.76 -25.96 -8.57
N SER A 41 -2.96 -25.32 -7.74
CA SER A 41 -3.40 -24.79 -6.44
C SER A 41 -3.97 -23.37 -6.52
N ASP A 42 -3.56 -22.58 -7.51
CA ASP A 42 -4.00 -21.20 -7.70
C ASP A 42 -5.16 -21.11 -8.72
N LEU A 43 -6.22 -20.36 -8.37
CA LEU A 43 -7.35 -20.04 -9.26
C LEU A 43 -6.92 -19.24 -10.48
N LYS A 44 -5.89 -18.39 -10.36
CA LYS A 44 -5.33 -17.62 -11.47
C LYS A 44 -4.60 -18.55 -12.45
N ASP A 45 -3.83 -19.50 -11.94
CA ASP A 45 -3.17 -20.51 -12.78
C ASP A 45 -4.18 -21.43 -13.43
N LYS A 46 -5.26 -21.81 -12.74
CA LYS A 46 -6.40 -22.53 -13.34
C LYS A 46 -7.03 -21.74 -14.47
N SER A 47 -7.29 -20.44 -14.27
CA SER A 47 -7.88 -19.58 -15.30
C SER A 47 -6.93 -19.37 -16.50
N ASN A 48 -5.65 -19.17 -16.25
CA ASN A 48 -4.62 -19.08 -17.28
C ASN A 48 -4.46 -20.39 -18.04
N PHE A 49 -4.51 -21.53 -17.34
CA PHE A 49 -4.47 -22.86 -17.93
C PHE A 49 -5.67 -23.09 -18.85
N ILE A 50 -6.88 -22.73 -18.40
CA ILE A 50 -8.10 -22.77 -19.23
C ILE A 50 -7.97 -21.88 -20.47
N ARG A 51 -7.45 -20.66 -20.32
CA ARG A 51 -7.27 -19.71 -21.43
C ARG A 51 -6.18 -20.14 -22.43
N THR A 52 -5.19 -20.90 -21.98
CA THR A 52 -4.02 -21.28 -22.79
C THR A 52 -4.23 -22.63 -23.48
N CYS A 53 -4.98 -23.56 -22.88
CA CYS A 53 -5.22 -24.89 -23.42
C CYS A 53 -6.41 -24.93 -24.40
N LYS A 54 -6.16 -24.62 -25.68
CA LYS A 54 -7.13 -24.74 -26.78
C LYS A 54 -7.82 -26.12 -26.83
N THR A 55 -7.09 -27.20 -26.54
CA THR A 55 -7.62 -28.58 -26.51
C THR A 55 -8.61 -28.82 -25.36
N PHE A 56 -8.40 -28.17 -24.21
CA PHE A 56 -9.33 -28.25 -23.07
C PHE A 56 -10.65 -27.53 -23.40
N PHE A 57 -10.58 -26.36 -24.03
CA PHE A 57 -11.76 -25.61 -24.46
C PHE A 57 -12.66 -26.43 -25.40
N ASN A 58 -12.06 -27.15 -26.36
CA ASN A 58 -12.78 -28.02 -27.30
C ASN A 58 -13.27 -29.34 -26.68
N SER A 59 -12.60 -29.84 -25.64
CA SER A 59 -12.99 -31.08 -24.94
C SER A 59 -14.13 -30.86 -23.93
N VAL A 60 -14.19 -29.66 -23.32
CA VAL A 60 -15.19 -29.29 -22.31
C VAL A 60 -16.55 -28.96 -22.92
N GLU A 61 -16.61 -28.59 -24.21
CA GLU A 61 -17.89 -28.36 -24.89
C GLU A 61 -18.77 -29.64 -24.95
N LYS A 62 -18.13 -30.83 -24.93
CA LYS A 62 -18.81 -32.14 -24.82
C LYS A 62 -19.09 -32.60 -23.39
N ILE A 63 -18.48 -31.99 -22.37
CA ILE A 63 -18.65 -32.36 -20.95
C ILE A 63 -19.83 -31.61 -20.30
N LYS A 64 -20.42 -30.62 -21.01
CA LYS A 64 -21.63 -29.89 -20.57
C LYS A 64 -22.88 -30.76 -20.33
N SER A 65 -22.83 -32.07 -20.56
CA SER A 65 -23.93 -33.02 -20.33
C SER A 65 -23.79 -33.90 -19.08
N LEU A 66 -22.85 -33.61 -18.17
CA LEU A 66 -22.83 -34.24 -16.83
C LEU A 66 -23.67 -33.41 -15.84
N PRO A 67 -24.79 -33.97 -15.32
CA PRO A 67 -25.59 -33.31 -14.30
C PRO A 67 -24.93 -33.47 -12.93
N GLU A 68 -24.72 -32.33 -12.26
CA GLU A 68 -24.65 -32.10 -10.79
C GLU A 68 -23.52 -31.18 -10.26
N GLU A 69 -22.60 -30.69 -11.09
CA GLU A 69 -21.71 -29.57 -10.69
C GLU A 69 -21.90 -28.27 -11.50
N CYS A 70 -22.75 -28.30 -12.52
CA CYS A 70 -23.05 -27.14 -13.38
C CYS A 70 -24.24 -26.28 -12.92
N GLY A 71 -24.69 -26.43 -11.67
CA GLY A 71 -25.59 -25.48 -11.01
C GLY A 71 -24.89 -24.30 -10.33
N LEU A 72 -23.55 -24.22 -10.39
CA LEU A 72 -22.73 -23.24 -9.64
C LEU A 72 -21.80 -22.37 -10.50
N ASN A 73 -21.94 -22.38 -11.83
CA ASN A 73 -21.13 -21.55 -12.72
C ASN A 73 -22.00 -20.80 -13.75
N GLY A 74 -23.16 -20.34 -13.28
CA GLY A 74 -24.07 -19.45 -14.00
C GLY A 74 -24.27 -18.11 -13.30
N ASP A 75 -23.47 -17.77 -12.29
CA ASP A 75 -23.29 -16.42 -11.79
C ASP A 75 -21.78 -16.20 -11.67
N PHE A 76 -21.19 -15.60 -12.70
CA PHE A 76 -19.99 -14.82 -12.48
C PHE A 76 -20.37 -13.83 -11.38
N PHE A 77 -19.83 -13.98 -10.17
CA PHE A 77 -20.00 -12.98 -9.13
C PHE A 77 -19.55 -11.65 -9.73
N ASP A 78 -20.53 -10.82 -10.05
CA ASP A 78 -20.28 -9.43 -10.38
C ASP A 78 -19.52 -8.84 -9.20
N ILE A 79 -18.59 -7.97 -9.52
CA ILE A 79 -17.77 -7.24 -8.57
C ILE A 79 -18.74 -6.58 -7.57
N ASN A 80 -18.77 -7.06 -6.31
CA ASN A 80 -19.57 -6.60 -5.15
C ASN A 80 -20.88 -7.36 -4.87
N ASP A 81 -20.76 -8.57 -4.33
CA ASP A 81 -21.89 -9.26 -3.73
C ASP A 81 -22.29 -8.61 -2.40
N VAL A 82 -23.53 -8.13 -2.33
CA VAL A 82 -24.10 -7.48 -1.14
C VAL A 82 -25.15 -8.39 -0.52
N ILE A 83 -24.92 -8.83 0.72
CA ILE A 83 -25.87 -9.60 1.50
C ILE A 83 -26.42 -8.72 2.62
N SER A 84 -27.74 -8.52 2.64
CA SER A 84 -28.44 -7.76 3.69
C SER A 84 -29.24 -8.69 4.59
N ILE A 85 -29.09 -8.56 5.90
CA ILE A 85 -29.74 -9.39 6.94
C ILE A 85 -30.14 -8.48 8.11
N ASP A 86 -31.43 -8.27 8.37
CA ASP A 86 -31.91 -7.48 9.52
C ASP A 86 -31.10 -6.17 9.73
N ASP A 87 -31.03 -5.35 8.68
CA ASP A 87 -30.24 -4.09 8.58
C ASP A 87 -28.70 -4.25 8.61
N THR A 88 -28.18 -5.48 8.75
CA THR A 88 -26.74 -5.78 8.64
C THR A 88 -26.38 -6.01 7.19
N VAL A 89 -25.39 -5.28 6.69
CA VAL A 89 -24.92 -5.40 5.32
C VAL A 89 -23.53 -6.03 5.29
N LEU A 90 -23.36 -7.07 4.48
CA LEU A 90 -22.11 -7.75 4.23
C LEU A 90 -21.72 -7.50 2.77
N HIS A 91 -20.54 -6.94 2.55
CA HIS A 91 -19.96 -6.82 1.21
C HIS A 91 -18.83 -7.81 1.07
N LEU A 92 -19.02 -8.79 0.19
CA LEU A 92 -18.01 -9.81 -0.12
C LEU A 92 -17.19 -9.34 -1.31
N HIS A 93 -15.90 -9.14 -1.07
CA HIS A 93 -14.92 -8.86 -2.11
C HIS A 93 -13.94 -10.03 -2.22
N ARG A 94 -13.21 -10.07 -3.33
CA ARG A 94 -12.24 -11.14 -3.63
C ARG A 94 -11.23 -11.35 -2.49
N ASP A 95 -10.76 -10.25 -1.88
CA ASP A 95 -9.63 -10.28 -0.96
C ASP A 95 -10.01 -9.86 0.47
N TYR A 96 -11.22 -9.32 0.64
CA TYR A 96 -11.70 -8.78 1.91
C TYR A 96 -13.22 -8.89 2.10
N LEU A 97 -13.65 -8.86 3.35
CA LEU A 97 -15.07 -8.82 3.74
C LEU A 97 -15.34 -7.54 4.51
N VAL A 98 -16.38 -6.80 4.15
CA VAL A 98 -16.89 -5.66 4.92
C VAL A 98 -18.19 -6.06 5.63
N ILE A 99 -18.27 -5.77 6.91
CA ILE A 99 -19.46 -5.94 7.73
C ILE A 99 -19.89 -4.57 8.23
N THR A 100 -21.11 -4.19 7.91
CA THR A 100 -21.80 -3.00 8.43
C THR A 100 -22.95 -3.48 9.31
N PRO A 101 -22.74 -3.62 10.64
CA PRO A 101 -23.73 -4.18 11.54
C PRO A 101 -24.99 -3.31 11.64
N GLY A 102 -26.16 -3.96 11.60
CA GLY A 102 -27.48 -3.34 11.71
C GLY A 102 -27.87 -2.91 13.12
N ARG A 103 -29.13 -2.42 13.28
CA ARG A 103 -29.65 -1.91 14.56
C ARG A 103 -30.05 -2.99 15.54
N ARG A 104 -30.46 -4.15 15.03
CA ARG A 104 -31.08 -5.23 15.80
C ARG A 104 -30.20 -6.47 15.73
N GLU A 105 -30.27 -7.28 16.76
CA GLU A 105 -29.68 -8.61 16.74
C GLU A 105 -30.37 -9.44 15.65
N ILE A 106 -29.59 -10.26 14.94
CA ILE A 106 -30.14 -11.15 13.93
C ILE A 106 -30.87 -12.29 14.65
N HIS A 107 -32.20 -12.35 14.53
CA HIS A 107 -33.00 -13.33 15.27
C HIS A 107 -33.25 -14.63 14.48
N ASP A 108 -33.09 -14.59 13.16
CA ASP A 108 -33.24 -15.76 12.30
C ASP A 108 -31.97 -16.63 12.30
N GLY A 109 -32.02 -17.73 13.06
CA GLY A 109 -30.91 -18.70 13.14
C GLY A 109 -30.61 -19.42 11.82
N GLN A 110 -31.60 -19.63 10.96
CA GLN A 110 -31.39 -20.27 9.65
C GLN A 110 -30.67 -19.31 8.71
N LEU A 111 -31.05 -18.04 8.72
CA LEU A 111 -30.37 -16.99 7.95
C LEU A 111 -28.93 -16.79 8.42
N VAL A 112 -28.67 -16.74 9.74
CA VAL A 112 -27.32 -16.71 10.31
C VAL A 112 -26.48 -17.90 9.83
N ASN A 113 -27.04 -19.11 9.85
CA ASN A 113 -26.34 -20.31 9.40
C ASN A 113 -26.02 -20.26 7.90
N ASN A 114 -26.97 -19.83 7.08
CA ASN A 114 -26.75 -19.64 5.64
C ASN A 114 -25.63 -18.62 5.38
N VAL A 115 -25.60 -17.55 6.16
CA VAL A 115 -24.61 -16.48 6.04
C VAL A 115 -23.24 -16.94 6.51
N ASN A 116 -23.15 -17.64 7.64
CA ASN A 116 -21.89 -18.26 8.08
C ASN A 116 -21.38 -19.26 7.04
N LYS A 117 -22.27 -20.05 6.41
CA LYS A 117 -21.90 -20.94 5.31
C LYS A 117 -21.37 -20.17 4.11
N LYS A 118 -22.03 -19.07 3.72
CA LYS A 118 -21.56 -18.17 2.64
C LYS A 118 -20.23 -17.52 2.97
N ILE A 119 -20.06 -16.98 4.18
CA ILE A 119 -18.79 -16.43 4.66
C ILE A 119 -17.73 -17.52 4.57
N LYS A 120 -17.95 -18.69 5.18
CA LYS A 120 -16.99 -19.80 5.19
C LYS A 120 -16.60 -20.30 3.79
N MET A 121 -17.54 -20.34 2.85
CA MET A 121 -17.25 -20.71 1.45
C MET A 121 -16.34 -19.69 0.78
N ASN A 122 -16.52 -18.40 1.06
CA ASN A 122 -15.79 -17.31 0.43
C ASN A 122 -14.50 -16.92 1.18
N THR A 123 -14.45 -17.08 2.50
CA THR A 123 -13.30 -16.72 3.35
C THR A 123 -12.16 -17.72 3.32
N LYS A 124 -12.24 -18.79 2.51
CA LYS A 124 -11.08 -19.64 2.23
C LYS A 124 -9.88 -18.84 1.70
N ASN A 125 -10.14 -17.77 0.95
CA ASN A 125 -9.10 -16.92 0.36
C ASN A 125 -9.09 -15.49 0.91
N THR A 126 -10.13 -15.06 1.63
CA THR A 126 -10.21 -13.74 2.26
C THR A 126 -9.27 -13.66 3.46
N ARG A 127 -8.38 -12.65 3.48
CA ARG A 127 -7.43 -12.43 4.59
C ARG A 127 -7.71 -11.16 5.38
N LYS A 128 -8.65 -10.33 4.94
CA LYS A 128 -8.95 -9.02 5.53
C LYS A 128 -10.43 -8.92 5.91
N LEU A 129 -10.69 -8.41 7.11
CA LEU A 129 -12.03 -8.16 7.62
C LEU A 129 -12.14 -6.69 8.03
N TYR A 130 -13.18 -6.02 7.53
CA TYR A 130 -13.54 -4.66 7.86
C TYR A 130 -14.85 -4.66 8.63
N ILE A 131 -14.84 -4.16 9.86
CA ILE A 131 -16.05 -3.97 10.65
C ILE A 131 -16.30 -2.47 10.75
N SER A 132 -17.46 -2.07 10.26
CA SER A 132 -17.91 -0.68 10.08
C SER A 132 -19.08 -0.41 11.03
N PRO A 133 -18.85 -0.31 12.36
CA PRO A 133 -19.95 -0.16 13.30
C PRO A 133 -20.43 1.29 13.29
N TYR A 134 -21.67 1.51 12.85
CA TYR A 134 -22.37 2.79 13.01
C TYR A 134 -23.25 2.81 14.27
N LEU A 135 -23.54 1.63 14.83
CA LEU A 135 -24.59 1.44 15.82
C LEU A 135 -24.06 0.78 17.08
N ARG A 136 -24.59 1.16 18.24
CA ARG A 136 -24.07 0.74 19.56
C ARG A 136 -24.16 -0.77 19.81
N ASN A 137 -25.11 -1.46 19.18
CA ASN A 137 -25.38 -2.89 19.40
C ASN A 137 -24.58 -3.81 18.45
N TRP A 138 -23.63 -3.26 17.69
CA TRP A 138 -22.87 -4.02 16.69
C TRP A 138 -22.17 -5.28 17.24
N ASN A 139 -21.75 -5.24 18.51
CA ASN A 139 -21.18 -6.40 19.19
C ASN A 139 -22.18 -7.58 19.24
N GLN A 140 -23.47 -7.33 19.48
CA GLN A 140 -24.49 -8.39 19.51
C GLN A 140 -24.71 -9.01 18.14
N VAL A 141 -24.73 -8.18 17.10
CA VAL A 141 -24.87 -8.60 15.70
C VAL A 141 -23.69 -9.47 15.26
N THR A 142 -22.47 -9.04 15.58
CA THR A 142 -21.25 -9.72 15.13
C THR A 142 -21.00 -11.04 15.86
N ARG A 143 -21.45 -11.21 17.12
CA ARG A 143 -21.27 -12.44 17.91
C ARG A 143 -21.77 -13.71 17.22
N LYS A 144 -22.77 -13.62 16.34
CA LYS A 144 -23.36 -14.77 15.64
C LYS A 144 -22.59 -15.18 14.37
N LEU A 145 -21.65 -14.35 13.92
CA LEU A 145 -20.90 -14.56 12.69
C LEU A 145 -19.54 -15.22 12.98
N ASN A 146 -19.47 -16.50 13.34
CA ASN A 146 -18.21 -17.16 13.73
C ASN A 146 -17.61 -18.00 12.59
N SER A 147 -17.11 -17.36 11.52
CA SER A 147 -16.54 -18.06 10.35
C SER A 147 -15.34 -17.31 9.74
N PHE A 148 -14.39 -16.91 10.59
CA PHE A 148 -13.27 -16.01 10.23
C PHE A 148 -11.88 -16.65 10.32
N GLU A 149 -11.80 -17.97 10.07
CA GLU A 149 -10.59 -18.79 10.28
C GLU A 149 -9.31 -18.26 9.58
N ASN A 150 -9.44 -17.62 8.41
CA ASN A 150 -8.29 -17.15 7.59
C ASN A 150 -7.99 -15.66 7.71
N ILE A 151 -8.73 -14.92 8.54
CA ILE A 151 -8.56 -13.47 8.65
C ILE A 151 -7.24 -13.15 9.37
N LYS A 152 -6.34 -12.45 8.68
CA LYS A 152 -5.05 -11.97 9.21
C LYS A 152 -5.11 -10.49 9.58
N HIS A 153 -5.85 -9.69 8.82
CA HIS A 153 -5.98 -8.26 9.07
C HIS A 153 -7.42 -7.93 9.47
N LEU A 154 -7.57 -7.24 10.59
CA LEU A 154 -8.85 -6.77 11.09
C LEU A 154 -8.84 -5.25 11.21
N LYS A 155 -9.71 -4.56 10.48
CA LYS A 155 -9.91 -3.12 10.58
C LYS A 155 -11.28 -2.84 11.18
N ILE A 156 -11.32 -2.02 12.23
CA ILE A 156 -12.53 -1.71 12.99
C ILE A 156 -12.69 -0.20 13.04
N GLY A 157 -13.85 0.30 12.62
CA GLY A 157 -14.28 1.65 12.97
C GLY A 157 -14.48 1.72 14.48
N TRP A 158 -13.65 2.47 15.18
CA TRP A 158 -13.77 2.70 16.60
C TRP A 158 -14.48 4.05 16.82
N ASP A 159 -15.46 4.12 17.70
CA ASP A 159 -15.99 5.36 18.24
C ASP A 159 -15.76 5.29 19.76
N LEU A 160 -15.34 6.40 20.38
CA LEU A 160 -15.09 6.51 21.82
C LEU A 160 -16.30 6.09 22.67
N LYS A 161 -17.51 6.13 22.09
CA LYS A 161 -18.76 5.66 22.71
C LYS A 161 -19.01 4.15 22.53
N LEU A 162 -18.18 3.43 21.78
CA LEU A 162 -18.42 2.01 21.51
C LEU A 162 -18.15 1.16 22.76
N PRO A 163 -18.96 0.11 22.96
CA PRO A 163 -18.70 -0.89 23.98
C PRO A 163 -17.34 -1.55 23.77
N LYS A 164 -16.79 -2.10 24.86
CA LYS A 164 -15.58 -2.96 24.86
C LYS A 164 -15.60 -3.94 23.66
N LEU A 165 -14.44 -4.27 23.09
CA LEU A 165 -14.34 -5.25 21.98
C LEU A 165 -14.51 -6.69 22.46
N ASN A 166 -15.51 -6.94 23.30
CA ASN A 166 -15.83 -8.24 23.87
C ASN A 166 -16.21 -9.26 22.79
N PHE A 167 -16.51 -8.84 21.55
CA PHE A 167 -16.82 -9.76 20.46
C PHE A 167 -15.69 -10.78 20.23
N PHE A 168 -14.43 -10.46 20.57
CA PHE A 168 -13.32 -11.44 20.52
C PHE A 168 -13.54 -12.65 21.43
N ASN A 169 -14.28 -12.51 22.52
CA ASN A 169 -14.62 -13.64 23.40
C ASN A 169 -15.58 -14.63 22.72
N TYR A 170 -16.30 -14.19 21.68
CA TYR A 170 -17.32 -14.99 20.99
C TYR A 170 -16.88 -15.42 19.59
N LEU A 171 -16.10 -14.59 18.91
CA LEU A 171 -15.50 -14.87 17.60
C LEU A 171 -14.20 -15.66 17.75
N THR A 172 -14.31 -16.89 18.28
CA THR A 172 -13.16 -17.74 18.59
C THR A 172 -12.32 -18.12 17.37
N THR A 173 -12.91 -18.09 16.16
CA THR A 173 -12.18 -18.35 14.90
C THR A 173 -11.39 -17.13 14.39
N LEU A 174 -11.65 -15.94 14.91
CA LEU A 174 -11.01 -14.70 14.47
C LEU A 174 -9.69 -14.48 15.20
N ASN A 175 -8.59 -14.77 14.51
CA ASN A 175 -7.23 -14.73 15.08
C ASN A 175 -6.27 -13.87 14.23
N PRO A 176 -6.52 -12.54 14.13
CA PRO A 176 -5.74 -11.64 13.29
C PRO A 176 -4.32 -11.44 13.82
N ASP A 177 -3.36 -11.23 12.91
CA ASP A 177 -2.01 -10.78 13.27
C ASP A 177 -1.92 -9.25 13.36
N THR A 178 -2.82 -8.54 12.66
CA THR A 178 -2.80 -7.09 12.53
C THR A 178 -4.17 -6.52 12.84
N ILE A 179 -4.23 -5.56 13.77
CA ILE A 179 -5.43 -4.82 14.12
C ILE A 179 -5.27 -3.35 13.71
N TYR A 180 -6.22 -2.85 12.93
CA TYR A 180 -6.35 -1.44 12.57
C TYR A 180 -7.57 -0.85 13.27
N LEU A 181 -7.36 0.15 14.12
CA LEU A 181 -8.43 0.85 14.83
C LEU A 181 -8.57 2.26 14.26
N MET A 182 -9.78 2.65 13.87
CA MET A 182 -10.02 3.94 13.22
C MET A 182 -11.10 4.74 13.92
N ASP A 183 -10.74 5.85 14.56
CA ASP A 183 -11.72 6.79 15.12
C ASP A 183 -12.58 7.42 14.01
N ARG A 184 -13.87 7.10 14.00
CA ARG A 184 -14.82 7.59 12.98
C ARG A 184 -15.48 8.92 13.31
N GLN A 185 -15.55 9.34 14.58
CA GLN A 185 -16.30 10.54 14.96
C GLN A 185 -15.46 11.52 15.78
N CYS A 186 -15.31 12.74 15.23
CA CYS A 186 -14.88 13.93 15.98
C CYS A 186 -15.94 14.28 17.03
N THR A 187 -15.99 13.55 18.14
CA THR A 187 -16.73 14.05 19.30
C THR A 187 -15.82 15.00 20.08
N LEU A 188 -15.55 16.16 19.49
CA LEU A 188 -14.96 17.35 20.16
C LEU A 188 -15.75 17.76 21.43
N PHE A 189 -16.94 17.18 21.63
CA PHE A 189 -17.84 17.40 22.76
C PHE A 189 -17.94 16.23 23.74
N ALA A 190 -17.03 15.26 23.75
CA ALA A 190 -16.95 14.27 24.84
C ALA A 190 -16.36 14.89 26.13
N ARG A 191 -16.85 16.07 26.53
CA ARG A 191 -16.55 16.70 27.83
C ARG A 191 -17.40 16.16 28.96
N ASP A 192 -18.39 15.32 28.68
CA ASP A 192 -19.18 14.68 29.73
C ASP A 192 -18.73 13.24 29.95
N GLY A 193 -18.16 13.03 31.13
CA GLY A 193 -18.05 11.72 31.77
C GLY A 193 -19.44 11.20 32.14
N ARG A 194 -20.27 10.94 31.12
CA ARG A 194 -21.38 10.03 31.30
C ARG A 194 -20.78 8.65 31.48
N ASN A 195 -20.81 8.20 32.74
CA ASN A 195 -20.56 6.84 33.19
C ASN A 195 -21.32 5.86 32.29
N TYR A 196 -20.70 5.45 31.18
CA TYR A 196 -21.14 4.28 30.47
C TYR A 196 -21.01 3.14 31.46
N LYS A 197 -22.14 2.55 31.86
CA LYS A 197 -22.19 1.32 32.65
C LYS A 197 -21.26 0.33 31.94
N SER A 198 -20.08 0.12 32.51
CA SER A 198 -19.14 -0.88 32.04
C SER A 198 -19.89 -2.20 32.08
N SER A 199 -20.01 -2.89 30.94
CA SER A 199 -20.30 -4.31 31.03
C SER A 199 -19.18 -4.94 31.88
N ASN A 200 -19.58 -5.73 32.88
CA ASN A 200 -18.64 -6.44 33.77
C ASN A 200 -17.89 -7.56 33.05
N GLU A 201 -18.16 -7.79 31.77
CA GLU A 201 -17.46 -8.76 30.95
C GLU A 201 -16.00 -8.32 30.74
N ASN A 202 -15.07 -9.16 31.19
CA ASN A 202 -13.65 -9.08 30.85
C ASN A 202 -13.46 -9.41 29.36
N TRP A 203 -12.47 -8.79 28.73
CA TRP A 203 -12.09 -9.08 27.34
C TRP A 203 -10.61 -8.85 27.14
N SER A 204 -10.07 -9.47 26.10
CA SER A 204 -8.68 -9.32 25.69
C SER A 204 -8.54 -9.46 24.18
N PHE A 205 -7.50 -8.88 23.61
CA PHE A 205 -7.12 -9.15 22.23
C PHE A 205 -6.62 -10.60 22.08
N PRO A 206 -6.82 -11.23 20.90
CA PRO A 206 -6.25 -12.54 20.61
C PRO A 206 -4.71 -12.53 20.66
N ARG A 207 -4.09 -13.58 21.21
CA ARG A 207 -2.62 -13.70 21.32
C ARG A 207 -1.87 -13.71 19.99
N SER A 208 -2.58 -13.96 18.88
CA SER A 208 -2.00 -13.89 17.53
C SER A 208 -1.56 -12.49 17.14
N VAL A 209 -2.10 -11.45 17.77
CA VAL A 209 -1.87 -10.07 17.35
C VAL A 209 -0.40 -9.70 17.56
N LYS A 210 0.24 -9.23 16.49
CA LYS A 210 1.61 -8.75 16.45
C LYS A 210 1.72 -7.28 16.08
N ARG A 211 0.68 -6.69 15.48
CA ARG A 211 0.71 -5.33 14.96
C ARG A 211 -0.57 -4.58 15.28
N PHE A 212 -0.42 -3.34 15.76
CA PHE A 212 -1.51 -2.39 15.94
C PHE A 212 -1.25 -1.15 15.09
N ILE A 213 -2.29 -0.68 14.41
CA ILE A 213 -2.30 0.61 13.73
C ILE A 213 -3.53 1.37 14.23
N ILE A 214 -3.32 2.50 14.87
CA ILE A 214 -4.39 3.24 15.53
C ILE A 214 -4.46 4.64 14.95
N LYS A 215 -5.49 4.90 14.14
CA LYS A 215 -5.83 6.22 13.62
C LYS A 215 -6.88 6.85 14.52
N TYR A 216 -6.59 8.01 15.09
CA TYR A 216 -7.48 8.64 16.07
C TYR A 216 -7.59 10.15 15.85
N ARG A 217 -8.79 10.73 16.05
CA ARG A 217 -9.02 12.18 15.93
C ARG A 217 -8.84 12.84 17.30
N GLY A 218 -9.61 12.42 18.31
CA GLY A 218 -9.52 13.01 19.66
C GLY A 218 -8.56 12.28 20.60
N CYS A 219 -9.07 11.84 21.75
CA CYS A 219 -8.27 11.15 22.75
C CYS A 219 -7.99 9.69 22.36
N LEU A 220 -6.72 9.27 22.44
CA LEU A 220 -6.37 7.85 22.36
C LEU A 220 -7.01 7.11 23.56
N PRO A 221 -7.84 6.06 23.36
CA PRO A 221 -8.53 5.36 24.45
C PRO A 221 -7.56 4.40 25.19
N ILE A 222 -6.46 4.93 25.71
CA ILE A 222 -5.34 4.18 26.29
C ILE A 222 -5.81 3.20 27.37
N SER A 223 -6.76 3.62 28.22
CA SER A 223 -7.25 2.74 29.30
C SER A 223 -7.94 1.48 28.76
N ARG A 224 -8.64 1.58 27.62
CA ARG A 224 -9.28 0.42 26.97
C ARG A 224 -8.27 -0.45 26.24
N LEU A 225 -7.25 0.16 25.63
CA LEU A 225 -6.15 -0.60 25.04
C LEU A 225 -5.41 -1.40 26.10
N LEU A 226 -5.08 -0.79 27.24
CA LEU A 226 -4.45 -1.48 28.37
C LEU A 226 -5.32 -2.62 28.93
N GLU A 227 -6.64 -2.42 29.02
CA GLU A 227 -7.58 -3.48 29.41
C GLU A 227 -7.51 -4.67 28.43
N GLY A 228 -7.62 -4.40 27.13
CA GLY A 228 -7.55 -5.43 26.08
C GLY A 228 -6.19 -6.12 25.97
N LEU A 229 -5.11 -5.44 26.37
CA LEU A 229 -3.73 -5.97 26.37
C LEU A 229 -3.35 -6.70 27.66
N SER A 230 -4.28 -6.84 28.60
CA SER A 230 -4.02 -7.43 29.93
C SER A 230 -3.43 -8.85 29.90
N ASN A 231 -3.62 -9.60 28.82
CA ASN A 231 -3.01 -10.91 28.65
C ASN A 231 -1.56 -10.82 28.12
N PHE A 232 -1.13 -9.76 27.43
CA PHE A 232 0.21 -9.67 26.85
C PHE A 232 1.30 -9.37 27.89
N GLY A 233 2.52 -9.85 27.64
CA GLY A 233 3.73 -9.49 28.37
C GLY A 233 4.44 -8.27 27.76
N GLN A 234 5.52 -7.84 28.43
CA GLN A 234 6.38 -6.77 27.95
C GLN A 234 7.04 -7.17 26.62
N ASN A 235 7.07 -6.26 25.64
CA ASN A 235 7.65 -6.46 24.30
C ASN A 235 7.11 -7.67 23.53
N GLU A 236 5.92 -8.18 23.87
CA GLU A 236 5.35 -9.36 23.19
C GLU A 236 4.80 -9.02 21.80
N ILE A 237 4.40 -7.75 21.61
CA ILE A 237 3.84 -7.25 20.37
C ILE A 237 4.92 -6.54 19.57
N ASP A 238 5.01 -6.82 18.27
CA ASP A 238 6.11 -6.35 17.45
C ASP A 238 6.02 -4.86 17.13
N PHE A 239 4.80 -4.35 16.93
CA PHE A 239 4.62 -3.01 16.34
C PHE A 239 3.36 -2.30 16.78
N LEU A 240 3.49 -1.01 17.10
CA LEU A 240 2.40 -0.05 17.25
C LEU A 240 2.66 1.15 16.32
N GLU A 241 1.68 1.49 15.49
CA GLU A 241 1.65 2.77 14.78
C GLU A 241 0.51 3.63 15.32
N LEU A 242 0.82 4.87 15.67
CA LEU A 242 -0.12 5.88 16.13
C LEU A 242 -0.25 6.96 15.07
N ILE A 243 -1.46 7.14 14.54
CA ILE A 243 -1.79 8.11 13.49
C ILE A 243 -2.79 9.13 14.06
N PRO A 244 -2.32 10.17 14.78
CA PRO A 244 -3.16 11.28 15.18
C PRO A 244 -3.67 12.05 13.95
N THR A 245 -4.96 12.40 13.95
CA THR A 245 -5.63 13.09 12.83
C THR A 245 -6.32 14.41 13.19
N CYS A 246 -6.52 14.74 14.47
CA CYS A 246 -6.62 16.13 14.92
C CYS A 246 -5.86 16.36 16.25
N PHE A 247 -5.36 17.58 16.47
CA PHE A 247 -4.67 17.90 17.72
C PHE A 247 -5.66 18.49 18.71
N THR A 248 -6.10 17.68 19.67
CA THR A 248 -6.59 18.19 20.95
C THR A 248 -5.40 18.31 21.89
N LYS A 249 -5.12 19.53 22.37
CA LYS A 249 -4.00 19.95 23.24
C LYS A 249 -3.75 19.10 24.50
N SER A 250 -4.59 18.12 24.81
CA SER A 250 -4.78 17.55 26.15
C SER A 250 -4.38 16.08 26.34
N ASP A 251 -4.17 15.30 25.28
CA ASP A 251 -4.45 13.86 25.44
C ASP A 251 -3.28 13.02 25.94
N PHE A 252 -2.07 13.25 25.43
CA PHE A 252 -0.89 12.56 25.94
C PHE A 252 -0.47 13.07 27.32
N ILE A 253 -0.63 14.37 27.58
CA ILE A 253 -0.17 14.97 28.83
C ILE A 253 -0.98 14.44 30.02
N ASN A 254 -2.31 14.38 29.87
CA ASN A 254 -3.20 13.92 30.95
C ASN A 254 -3.16 12.41 31.17
N CYS A 255 -2.80 11.63 30.14
CA CYS A 255 -2.72 10.16 30.21
C CYS A 255 -1.29 9.63 30.12
N TRP A 256 -0.27 10.45 30.38
CA TRP A 256 1.13 10.10 30.12
C TRP A 256 1.58 8.80 30.77
N ASN A 257 1.32 8.62 32.07
CA ASN A 257 1.69 7.38 32.78
C ASN A 257 1.01 6.13 32.18
N LYS A 258 -0.23 6.27 31.72
CA LYS A 258 -0.93 5.17 31.04
C LYS A 258 -0.33 4.91 29.65
N PHE A 259 0.08 5.97 28.95
CA PHE A 259 0.75 5.86 27.67
C PHE A 259 2.10 5.15 27.80
N ILE A 260 2.92 5.51 28.79
CA ILE A 260 4.18 4.80 29.08
C ILE A 260 3.92 3.32 29.36
N ARG A 261 2.93 3.00 30.19
CA ARG A 261 2.55 1.60 30.41
C ARG A 261 2.09 0.89 29.14
N LEU A 262 1.44 1.61 28.22
CA LEU A 262 1.04 1.05 26.93
C LEU A 262 2.27 0.72 26.08
N THR A 263 3.32 1.53 26.13
CA THR A 263 4.52 1.34 25.29
C THR A 263 5.35 0.12 25.71
N ASP A 264 5.22 -0.33 26.95
CA ASP A 264 5.89 -1.53 27.46
C ASP A 264 5.51 -2.81 26.71
N TYR A 265 4.30 -2.89 26.15
CA TYR A 265 3.84 -4.06 25.41
C TYR A 265 4.48 -4.21 24.02
N PHE A 266 5.10 -3.14 23.48
CA PHE A 266 5.54 -3.08 22.09
C PHE A 266 7.07 -3.03 21.95
N LYS A 267 7.60 -3.76 20.96
CA LYS A 267 9.02 -3.71 20.57
C LYS A 267 9.37 -2.42 19.82
N ARG A 268 8.45 -1.93 18.98
CA ARG A 268 8.63 -0.73 18.16
C ARG A 268 7.34 0.09 18.14
N ILE A 269 7.51 1.41 18.19
CA ILE A 269 6.41 2.38 18.17
C ILE A 269 6.72 3.46 17.15
N ASP A 270 5.84 3.61 16.17
CA ASP A 270 5.90 4.67 15.17
C ASP A 270 4.80 5.68 15.44
N ILE A 271 5.16 6.97 15.41
CA ILE A 271 4.23 8.07 15.51
C ILE A 271 4.20 8.79 14.17
N THR A 272 3.06 8.66 13.50
CA THR A 272 2.83 9.10 12.14
C THR A 272 1.97 10.36 12.17
N SER A 273 2.61 11.53 12.04
CA SER A 273 1.92 12.81 12.02
C SER A 273 1.37 13.10 10.63
N ASN A 274 0.04 13.21 10.52
CA ASN A 274 -0.61 13.68 9.31
C ASN A 274 -0.82 15.21 9.26
N TYR A 275 -0.24 15.97 10.19
CA TYR A 275 -0.42 17.42 10.28
C TYR A 275 0.54 18.21 9.41
N ILE A 276 0.06 19.36 8.95
CA ILE A 276 0.87 20.36 8.24
C ILE A 276 1.44 21.39 9.23
N ILE A 277 0.70 21.68 10.30
CA ILE A 277 1.04 22.68 11.33
C ILE A 277 1.18 21.96 12.67
N TYR A 278 2.28 22.23 13.36
CA TYR A 278 2.59 21.67 14.66
C TYR A 278 2.44 22.74 15.74
N GLU A 279 1.62 22.46 16.74
CA GLU A 279 1.52 23.33 17.92
C GLU A 279 2.60 22.98 18.96
N GLN A 280 2.91 23.91 19.86
CA GLN A 280 3.83 23.71 20.99
C GLN A 280 3.55 22.42 21.79
N GLY A 281 2.27 22.03 21.94
CA GLY A 281 1.89 20.80 22.61
C GLY A 281 2.45 19.54 21.94
N PHE A 282 2.56 19.53 20.61
CA PHE A 282 3.15 18.43 19.86
C PHE A 282 4.66 18.31 20.12
N TYR A 283 5.40 19.42 20.03
CA TYR A 283 6.84 19.42 20.33
C TYR A 283 7.13 19.04 21.77
N ASN A 284 6.33 19.53 22.72
CA ASN A 284 6.44 19.15 24.13
C ASN A 284 6.21 17.64 24.33
N CYS A 285 5.25 17.05 23.61
CA CYS A 285 5.03 15.61 23.63
C CYS A 285 6.24 14.85 23.07
N MET A 286 6.73 15.23 21.88
CA MET A 286 7.90 14.59 21.27
C MET A 286 9.16 14.71 22.13
N LYS A 287 9.38 15.87 22.76
CA LYS A 287 10.50 16.09 23.69
C LYS A 287 10.40 15.21 24.94
N ARG A 288 9.20 15.02 25.46
CA ARG A 288 8.98 14.06 26.56
C ARG A 288 9.19 12.62 26.10
N LEU A 289 8.81 12.27 24.88
CA LEU A 289 9.07 10.95 24.32
C LEU A 289 10.57 10.68 24.15
N SER A 290 11.31 11.65 23.65
CA SER A 290 12.76 11.52 23.45
C SER A 290 13.54 11.41 24.77
N SER A 291 12.96 11.84 25.90
CA SER A 291 13.56 11.71 27.23
C SER A 291 13.29 10.39 27.95
N ILE A 292 12.52 9.45 27.39
CA ILE A 292 12.23 8.16 28.03
C ILE A 292 13.42 7.20 27.88
N ASP A 293 13.80 6.45 28.92
CA ASP A 293 14.92 5.48 28.86
C ASP A 293 14.79 4.43 27.74
N ASN A 294 13.55 4.11 27.34
CA ASN A 294 13.21 3.22 26.22
C ASN A 294 13.10 3.96 24.85
N ASN A 295 13.72 5.13 24.68
CA ASN A 295 13.63 5.94 23.45
C ASN A 295 14.07 5.17 22.18
N SER A 296 14.86 4.10 22.29
CA SER A 296 15.24 3.27 21.13
C SER A 296 14.06 2.67 20.36
N LYS A 297 12.88 2.53 21.00
CA LYS A 297 11.68 1.96 20.40
C LYS A 297 10.89 2.93 19.52
N PHE A 298 11.05 4.24 19.74
CA PHE A 298 10.21 5.27 19.14
C PHE A 298 10.81 5.78 17.84
N TRP A 299 9.96 5.95 16.83
CA TRP A 299 10.29 6.57 15.56
C TRP A 299 9.20 7.54 15.13
N PHE A 300 9.60 8.58 14.43
CA PHE A 300 8.68 9.59 13.91
C PHE A 300 8.63 9.54 12.40
N ASN A 301 7.42 9.70 11.90
CA ASN A 301 7.17 9.88 10.49
C ASN A 301 6.30 11.13 10.33
N LEU A 302 6.86 12.17 9.73
CA LEU A 302 6.36 13.54 9.87
C LEU A 302 6.01 14.15 8.53
N LYS A 303 5.02 15.05 8.55
CA LYS A 303 4.70 15.98 7.47
C LYS A 303 5.00 17.40 7.89
N ALA A 304 5.66 18.21 7.08
CA ALA A 304 5.93 19.60 7.44
C ALA A 304 5.66 20.50 6.26
N ASN A 305 5.01 21.65 6.48
CA ASN A 305 5.04 22.70 5.47
C ASN A 305 6.44 23.32 5.45
N ILE A 306 6.91 23.67 4.26
CA ILE A 306 8.20 24.32 4.08
C ILE A 306 8.29 25.67 4.82
N ASP A 307 7.17 26.38 5.00
CA ASP A 307 7.10 27.67 5.71
C ASP A 307 6.66 27.55 7.18
N SER A 308 6.55 26.32 7.71
CA SER A 308 6.07 26.10 9.07
C SER A 308 7.16 26.33 10.13
N SER A 309 6.74 26.59 11.38
CA SER A 309 7.65 26.72 12.51
C SER A 309 8.40 25.43 12.86
N PHE A 310 8.02 24.29 12.25
CA PHE A 310 8.71 23.00 12.31
C PHE A 310 10.22 23.10 12.26
N TRP A 311 10.73 23.85 11.28
CA TRP A 311 12.16 23.93 11.02
C TRP A 311 12.93 24.59 12.17
N ASN A 312 12.27 25.48 12.92
CA ASN A 312 12.85 26.22 14.03
C ASN A 312 12.63 25.53 15.38
N GLU A 313 11.50 24.83 15.56
CA GLU A 313 11.07 24.28 16.85
C GLU A 313 11.47 22.81 17.08
N ILE A 314 11.77 22.05 16.02
CA ILE A 314 12.13 20.64 16.18
C ILE A 314 13.50 20.48 16.86
N ASP A 315 13.51 19.74 17.98
CA ASP A 315 14.71 19.45 18.76
C ASP A 315 15.60 18.42 18.05
N HIS A 316 16.92 18.57 18.22
CA HIS A 316 17.92 17.66 17.64
C HIS A 316 17.67 16.18 17.99
N GLN A 317 17.27 15.86 19.22
CA GLN A 317 17.00 14.47 19.64
C GLN A 317 15.80 13.88 18.89
N ILE A 318 14.85 14.72 18.47
CA ILE A 318 13.70 14.32 17.69
C ILE A 318 14.13 14.09 16.23
N CYS A 319 14.97 14.97 15.66
CA CYS A 319 15.51 14.81 14.30
C CYS A 319 16.17 13.45 14.09
N LEU A 320 16.96 12.97 15.07
CA LEU A 320 17.60 11.65 15.02
C LEU A 320 16.61 10.46 14.93
N LYS A 321 15.35 10.70 15.30
CA LYS A 321 14.27 9.70 15.34
C LYS A 321 13.31 9.82 14.17
N VAL A 322 13.47 10.82 13.30
CA VAL A 322 12.68 10.93 12.07
C VAL A 322 13.16 9.91 11.06
N ARG A 323 12.30 8.96 10.68
CA ARG A 323 12.58 7.96 9.62
C ARG A 323 11.94 8.32 8.30
N LEU A 324 10.83 9.04 8.34
CA LEU A 324 10.15 9.53 7.15
C LEU A 324 9.81 11.00 7.33
N LEU A 325 10.09 11.78 6.29
CA LEU A 325 9.70 13.19 6.20
C LEU A 325 8.99 13.44 4.87
N CYS A 326 7.82 14.06 4.94
CA CYS A 326 7.10 14.58 3.79
C CYS A 326 7.02 16.10 3.90
N ILE A 327 7.62 16.80 2.94
CA ILE A 327 7.64 18.26 2.90
C ILE A 327 6.56 18.72 1.92
N LEU A 328 5.69 19.59 2.42
CA LEU A 328 4.61 20.20 1.66
C LEU A 328 4.99 21.62 1.28
N ASN A 329 4.51 22.07 0.11
CA ASN A 329 4.79 23.38 -0.45
C ASN A 329 3.51 24.21 -0.52
N ASN A 330 2.69 24.17 0.54
CA ASN A 330 1.42 24.89 0.61
C ASN A 330 1.68 26.33 1.08
N ILE A 331 2.55 27.04 0.38
CA ILE A 331 2.81 28.44 0.69
C ILE A 331 1.64 29.29 0.18
N VAL A 332 1.16 30.21 1.01
CA VAL A 332 0.22 31.27 0.60
C VAL A 332 0.91 32.10 -0.49
N GLU A 333 0.29 32.19 -1.67
CA GLU A 333 0.84 32.84 -2.88
C GLU A 333 1.69 34.09 -2.54
N GLY A 334 2.94 34.10 -3.04
CA GLY A 334 3.84 35.24 -2.94
C GLY A 334 4.86 35.24 -1.80
N ARG A 335 4.87 34.24 -0.89
CA ARG A 335 5.97 34.09 0.08
C ARG A 335 7.11 33.26 -0.49
N TYR A 336 8.32 33.78 -0.39
CA TYR A 336 9.56 33.06 -0.70
C TYR A 336 10.21 32.57 0.58
N VAL A 337 10.93 31.45 0.50
CA VAL A 337 11.84 30.99 1.55
C VAL A 337 13.07 31.87 1.50
N ASP A 338 13.24 32.71 2.51
CA ASP A 338 14.45 33.52 2.65
C ASP A 338 15.68 32.66 3.00
N GLU A 339 16.86 33.27 2.92
CA GLU A 339 18.14 32.56 3.16
C GLU A 339 18.24 31.99 4.58
N ASN A 340 17.63 32.64 5.58
CA ASN A 340 17.65 32.19 6.97
C ASN A 340 16.79 30.94 7.16
N LEU A 341 15.60 30.93 6.60
CA LEU A 341 14.71 29.77 6.62
C LEU A 341 15.31 28.63 5.80
N ALA A 342 15.85 28.90 4.61
CA ALA A 342 16.54 27.89 3.80
C ALA A 342 17.70 27.24 4.57
N SER A 343 18.54 28.05 5.22
CA SER A 343 19.66 27.58 6.04
C SER A 343 19.18 26.72 7.22
N THR A 344 18.04 27.09 7.82
CA THR A 344 17.43 26.32 8.89
C THR A 344 16.91 24.98 8.40
N ILE A 345 16.23 24.95 7.25
CA ILE A 345 15.77 23.71 6.60
C ILE A 345 16.95 22.78 6.35
N TYR A 346 18.04 23.29 5.76
CA TYR A 346 19.26 22.52 5.48
C TYR A 346 19.86 21.93 6.76
N ARG A 347 20.05 22.75 7.79
CA ARG A 347 20.57 22.30 9.08
C ARG A 347 19.67 21.22 9.70
N THR A 348 18.37 21.40 9.65
CA THR A 348 17.39 20.45 10.21
C THR A 348 17.40 19.12 9.48
N LEU A 349 17.47 19.12 8.14
CA LEU A 349 17.65 17.90 7.34
C LEU A 349 18.96 17.19 7.65
N PHE A 350 20.05 17.95 7.83
CA PHE A 350 21.36 17.41 8.17
C PHE A 350 21.34 16.65 9.50
N MET A 351 20.59 17.16 10.49
CA MET A 351 20.42 16.50 11.79
C MET A 351 19.59 15.18 11.71
N MET A 352 18.82 14.96 10.65
CA MET A 352 17.99 13.74 10.48
C MET A 352 18.79 12.56 9.92
N HIS A 353 19.84 12.14 10.62
CA HIS A 353 20.70 11.03 10.17
C HIS A 353 19.97 9.68 10.01
N GLY A 354 18.87 9.49 10.74
CA GLY A 354 18.01 8.30 10.69
C GLY A 354 16.97 8.29 9.56
N LEU A 355 16.92 9.34 8.74
CA LEU A 355 15.93 9.47 7.66
C LEU A 355 16.13 8.38 6.59
N GLU A 356 15.08 7.59 6.36
CA GLU A 356 15.04 6.51 5.37
C GLU A 356 14.16 6.86 4.15
N THR A 357 13.12 7.66 4.34
CA THR A 357 12.19 8.06 3.29
C THR A 357 12.00 9.57 3.27
N LEU A 358 12.14 10.19 2.10
CA LEU A 358 11.88 11.62 1.89
C LEU A 358 10.87 11.80 0.75
N MET A 359 9.87 12.64 0.98
CA MET A 359 8.85 13.00 0.00
C MET A 359 8.75 14.52 -0.10
N PHE A 360 8.79 15.11 -1.29
CA PHE A 360 8.63 16.56 -1.48
C PHE A 360 8.24 16.90 -2.92
N GLY A 361 7.68 18.10 -3.14
CA GLY A 361 7.48 18.64 -4.49
C GLY A 361 8.71 19.40 -4.98
N PHE A 362 9.12 19.19 -6.24
CA PHE A 362 10.26 19.91 -6.83
C PHE A 362 10.03 21.43 -6.89
N THR A 363 8.78 21.88 -6.81
CA THR A 363 8.40 23.29 -6.65
C THR A 363 9.04 23.99 -5.44
N ILE A 364 9.69 23.29 -4.50
CA ILE A 364 10.52 23.93 -3.47
C ILE A 364 11.57 24.87 -4.07
N THR A 365 12.07 24.58 -5.27
CA THR A 365 13.07 25.43 -5.93
C THR A 365 12.50 26.76 -6.37
N ASP A 366 11.22 26.78 -6.75
CA ASP A 366 10.51 28.02 -7.10
C ASP A 366 10.32 28.93 -5.89
N LEU A 367 10.41 28.37 -4.68
CA LEU A 367 10.30 29.09 -3.43
C LEU A 367 11.66 29.66 -2.95
N GLY A 368 12.74 29.49 -3.71
CA GLY A 368 14.07 29.98 -3.36
C GLY A 368 14.99 28.94 -2.71
N VAL A 369 14.54 27.68 -2.55
CA VAL A 369 15.40 26.60 -2.06
C VAL A 369 16.38 26.16 -3.14
N ASN A 370 17.68 26.19 -2.82
CA ASN A 370 18.70 25.65 -3.70
C ASN A 370 18.67 24.12 -3.66
N PHE A 371 18.33 23.48 -4.78
CA PHE A 371 18.17 22.04 -4.86
C PHE A 371 19.45 21.27 -4.49
N ALA A 372 20.61 21.71 -4.96
CA ALA A 372 21.87 21.05 -4.64
C ALA A 372 22.14 21.10 -3.13
N SER A 373 22.09 22.28 -2.51
CA SER A 373 22.27 22.43 -1.06
C SER A 373 21.25 21.61 -0.28
N PHE A 374 19.99 21.59 -0.72
CA PHE A 374 18.94 20.76 -0.11
C PHE A 374 19.33 19.28 -0.11
N ILE A 375 19.68 18.72 -1.26
CA ILE A 375 20.06 17.30 -1.40
C ILE A 375 21.32 16.96 -0.59
N HIS A 376 22.35 17.81 -0.60
CA HIS A 376 23.60 17.55 0.12
C HIS A 376 23.41 17.47 1.65
N ASN A 377 22.40 18.14 2.19
CA ASN A 377 22.06 18.11 3.60
C ASN A 377 21.15 16.94 4.00
N VAL A 378 20.58 16.21 3.04
CA VAL A 378 19.80 15.00 3.34
C VAL A 378 20.74 13.84 3.68
N SER A 379 20.31 12.94 4.57
CA SER A 379 21.10 11.76 4.95
C SER A 379 21.49 10.91 3.73
N ARG A 380 22.77 10.54 3.60
CA ARG A 380 23.26 9.62 2.55
C ARG A 380 22.71 8.20 2.68
N LYS A 381 22.15 7.85 3.85
CA LYS A 381 21.54 6.54 4.13
C LYS A 381 20.09 6.43 3.65
N LEU A 382 19.57 7.47 3.02
CA LEU A 382 18.21 7.50 2.51
C LEU A 382 17.97 6.34 1.52
N LYS A 383 16.86 5.63 1.72
CA LYS A 383 16.48 4.45 0.92
C LYS A 383 15.42 4.78 -0.11
N ASN A 384 14.51 5.71 0.21
CA ASN A 384 13.34 5.99 -0.62
C ASN A 384 13.19 7.49 -0.84
N ILE A 385 12.99 7.89 -2.09
CA ILE A 385 12.69 9.27 -2.47
C ILE A 385 11.45 9.30 -3.35
N GLN A 386 10.51 10.19 -3.04
CA GLN A 386 9.47 10.62 -3.96
C GLN A 386 9.58 12.12 -4.20
N ILE A 387 9.64 12.51 -5.48
CA ILE A 387 9.61 13.90 -5.91
C ILE A 387 8.39 14.11 -6.80
N THR A 388 7.50 15.02 -6.43
CA THR A 388 6.36 15.44 -7.26
C THR A 388 6.68 16.73 -8.02
N ASP A 389 5.83 17.09 -8.97
CA ASP A 389 5.91 18.37 -9.69
C ASP A 389 7.27 18.62 -10.37
N CYS A 390 7.86 17.56 -10.92
CA CYS A 390 9.19 17.56 -11.55
C CYS A 390 9.26 18.30 -12.90
N GLU A 391 8.34 19.23 -13.17
CA GLU A 391 8.18 19.87 -14.48
C GLU A 391 9.39 20.72 -14.87
N LYS A 392 10.04 21.33 -13.88
CA LYS A 392 11.25 22.16 -14.03
C LYS A 392 12.54 21.40 -13.75
N MET A 393 12.46 20.12 -13.40
CA MET A 393 13.63 19.30 -13.08
C MET A 393 14.47 19.06 -14.33
N LYS A 394 15.78 19.26 -14.22
CA LYS A 394 16.76 19.03 -15.29
C LYS A 394 17.62 17.81 -14.98
N LEU A 395 18.33 17.30 -15.99
CA LEU A 395 19.22 16.15 -15.81
C LEU A 395 20.31 16.41 -14.75
N ILE A 396 20.83 17.64 -14.65
CA ILE A 396 21.82 18.03 -13.64
C ILE A 396 21.31 17.85 -12.20
N ASP A 397 20.01 18.00 -11.96
CA ASP A 397 19.38 17.79 -10.65
C ASP A 397 19.43 16.29 -10.29
N LEU A 398 19.10 15.42 -11.24
CA LEU A 398 19.23 13.97 -11.05
C LEU A 398 20.68 13.53 -10.88
N GLN A 399 21.62 14.13 -11.62
CA GLN A 399 23.05 13.89 -11.43
C GLN A 399 23.51 14.27 -10.02
N THR A 400 23.01 15.39 -9.50
CA THR A 400 23.28 15.84 -8.12
C THR A 400 22.76 14.81 -7.10
N MET A 401 21.55 14.30 -7.30
CA MET A 401 21.00 13.22 -6.46
C MET A 401 21.83 11.93 -6.55
N ALA A 402 22.19 11.49 -7.76
CA ALA A 402 22.96 10.28 -7.98
C ALA A 402 24.40 10.38 -7.42
N ALA A 403 24.98 11.58 -7.42
CA ALA A 403 26.25 11.85 -6.78
C ALA A 403 26.19 11.61 -5.26
N HIS A 404 25.08 11.97 -4.62
CA HIS A 404 24.92 11.90 -3.17
C HIS A 404 24.33 10.57 -2.67
N PHE A 405 23.32 10.01 -3.33
CA PHE A 405 22.61 8.79 -2.92
C PHE A 405 23.09 7.56 -3.71
N LYS A 406 23.99 6.77 -3.12
CA LYS A 406 24.59 5.59 -3.80
C LYS A 406 23.79 4.29 -3.67
N ASP A 407 22.93 4.19 -2.65
CA ASP A 407 22.20 2.95 -2.31
C ASP A 407 20.69 3.16 -2.24
N LEU A 408 20.16 4.06 -3.09
CA LEU A 408 18.73 4.31 -3.20
C LEU A 408 17.98 3.03 -3.63
N HIS A 409 16.96 2.66 -2.88
CA HIS A 409 16.12 1.48 -3.12
C HIS A 409 14.93 1.80 -4.01
N THR A 410 14.21 2.87 -3.68
CA THR A 410 13.00 3.32 -4.37
C THR A 410 13.13 4.76 -4.80
N LEU A 411 12.87 5.02 -6.07
CA LEU A 411 12.82 6.36 -6.66
C LEU A 411 11.48 6.55 -7.36
N SER A 412 10.77 7.60 -6.98
CA SER A 412 9.51 7.98 -7.60
C SER A 412 9.60 9.43 -8.09
N LEU A 413 9.48 9.65 -9.39
CA LEU A 413 9.58 10.98 -10.01
C LEU A 413 8.29 11.28 -10.78
N HIS A 414 7.53 12.28 -10.36
CA HIS A 414 6.24 12.59 -10.95
C HIS A 414 6.24 13.95 -11.64
N GLY A 415 5.78 13.98 -12.90
CA GLY A 415 5.57 15.21 -13.65
C GLY A 415 6.75 15.68 -14.49
N ILE A 416 7.61 14.76 -14.97
CA ILE A 416 8.79 15.10 -15.76
C ILE A 416 8.38 15.65 -17.14
N LYS A 417 8.87 16.84 -17.49
CA LYS A 417 8.74 17.43 -18.85
C LYS A 417 10.03 17.45 -19.64
N SER A 418 11.19 17.36 -18.98
CA SER A 418 12.50 17.41 -19.66
C SER A 418 12.69 16.21 -20.61
N ASP A 419 13.26 16.49 -21.79
CA ASP A 419 13.62 15.45 -22.77
C ASP A 419 14.93 14.75 -22.45
N ASP A 420 15.79 15.40 -21.66
CA ASP A 420 17.07 14.84 -21.22
C ASP A 420 16.90 13.79 -20.11
N ILE A 421 15.77 13.82 -19.39
CA ILE A 421 15.47 12.84 -18.36
C ILE A 421 14.70 11.68 -18.99
N THR A 422 15.41 10.60 -19.31
CA THR A 422 14.83 9.39 -19.91
C THR A 422 14.99 8.20 -18.95
N LEU A 423 14.28 7.09 -19.20
CA LEU A 423 14.44 5.87 -18.40
C LEU A 423 15.88 5.34 -18.45
N LYS A 424 16.54 5.47 -19.61
CA LYS A 424 17.94 5.06 -19.78
C LYS A 424 18.86 5.87 -18.87
N GLU A 425 18.75 7.20 -18.93
CA GLU A 425 19.55 8.10 -18.08
C GLU A 425 19.31 7.85 -16.60
N ILE A 426 18.06 7.62 -16.18
CA ILE A 426 17.74 7.28 -14.79
C ILE A 426 18.42 5.96 -14.36
N PHE A 427 18.36 4.92 -15.20
CA PHE A 427 19.02 3.64 -14.87
C PHE A 427 20.55 3.73 -14.88
N ASP A 428 21.13 4.55 -15.75
CA ASP A 428 22.57 4.79 -15.80
C ASP A 428 23.04 5.54 -14.54
N LEU A 429 22.26 6.52 -14.06
CA LEU A 429 22.53 7.24 -12.81
C LEU A 429 22.28 6.41 -11.55
N PHE A 430 21.26 5.54 -11.55
CA PHE A 430 20.84 4.73 -10.40
C PHE A 430 20.85 3.21 -10.71
N PRO A 431 22.03 2.61 -10.99
CA PRO A 431 22.11 1.23 -11.49
C PRO A 431 21.68 0.15 -10.50
N LYS A 432 21.56 0.48 -9.21
CA LYS A 432 21.14 -0.42 -8.14
C LYS A 432 19.66 -0.25 -7.73
N ILE A 433 18.92 0.63 -8.40
CA ILE A 433 17.53 0.91 -8.05
C ILE A 433 16.69 -0.37 -8.13
N LYS A 434 15.92 -0.64 -7.07
CA LYS A 434 15.06 -1.84 -7.00
C LYS A 434 13.62 -1.53 -7.37
N VAL A 435 13.18 -0.29 -7.18
CA VAL A 435 11.86 0.17 -7.57
C VAL A 435 11.98 1.55 -8.20
N LEU A 436 11.48 1.67 -9.42
CA LEU A 436 11.42 2.92 -10.14
C LEU A 436 9.97 3.21 -10.52
N GLU A 437 9.50 4.39 -10.17
CA GLU A 437 8.24 4.94 -10.65
C GLU A 437 8.51 6.28 -11.33
N VAL A 438 8.04 6.43 -12.57
CA VAL A 438 8.22 7.66 -13.34
C VAL A 438 6.93 8.05 -14.02
N PHE A 439 6.50 9.29 -13.83
CA PHE A 439 5.43 9.91 -14.63
C PHE A 439 6.00 11.01 -15.52
N TYR A 440 5.93 10.78 -16.83
CA TYR A 440 6.26 11.74 -17.86
C TYR A 440 5.02 12.53 -18.26
N LYS A 441 5.06 13.86 -18.05
CA LYS A 441 3.98 14.77 -18.43
C LYS A 441 4.07 15.16 -19.92
N LYS A 442 4.20 14.14 -20.77
CA LYS A 442 4.38 14.20 -22.23
C LYS A 442 3.85 12.93 -22.89
N SER A 443 3.79 12.93 -24.22
CA SER A 443 3.32 11.79 -25.02
C SER A 443 4.21 10.55 -24.84
N PHE A 444 3.70 9.39 -25.25
CA PHE A 444 4.44 8.12 -25.17
C PHE A 444 5.72 8.13 -26.04
N LYS A 445 5.67 8.83 -27.18
CA LYS A 445 6.81 9.01 -28.08
C LYS A 445 7.83 10.01 -27.53
N ASP A 446 7.39 11.19 -27.10
CA ASP A 446 8.30 12.24 -26.59
C ASP A 446 8.96 11.83 -25.27
N SER A 447 8.29 10.96 -24.50
CA SER A 447 8.90 10.35 -23.31
C SER A 447 9.98 9.31 -23.61
N GLN A 448 10.19 8.96 -24.89
CA GLN A 448 11.12 7.93 -25.34
C GLN A 448 10.86 6.56 -24.67
N VAL A 449 9.64 6.35 -24.15
CA VAL A 449 9.26 5.10 -23.49
C VAL A 449 9.21 3.97 -24.53
N LEU A 450 8.71 4.26 -25.74
CA LEU A 450 8.74 3.30 -26.84
C LEU A 450 10.17 2.86 -27.17
N ASP A 451 11.12 3.78 -27.20
CA ASP A 451 12.53 3.48 -27.52
C ASP A 451 13.20 2.67 -26.41
N PHE A 452 12.85 2.93 -25.14
CA PHE A 452 13.24 2.06 -24.03
C PHE A 452 12.75 0.60 -24.24
N PHE A 453 11.51 0.41 -24.69
CA PHE A 453 10.97 -0.93 -24.94
C PHE A 453 11.51 -1.61 -26.20
N LYS A 454 11.88 -0.85 -27.25
CA LYS A 454 12.64 -1.41 -28.38
C LYS A 454 13.97 -1.99 -27.88
N GLY A 455 14.63 -1.30 -26.95
CA GLY A 455 15.88 -1.76 -26.35
C GLY A 455 17.09 -1.49 -27.25
N GLN A 456 18.07 -2.39 -27.24
CA GLN A 456 19.34 -2.17 -27.95
C GLN A 456 19.23 -2.54 -29.43
N LYS A 457 19.68 -1.64 -30.31
CA LYS A 457 19.84 -1.94 -31.73
C LYS A 457 21.05 -2.85 -31.94
N LEU A 458 20.82 -3.98 -32.59
CA LEU A 458 21.84 -4.96 -32.97
C LEU A 458 22.45 -4.61 -34.34
N ASN A 459 23.58 -5.23 -34.65
CA ASN A 459 24.31 -4.98 -35.89
C ASN A 459 23.52 -5.36 -37.16
N ASP A 460 22.57 -6.28 -37.04
CA ASP A 460 21.66 -6.68 -38.12
C ASP A 460 20.48 -5.71 -38.30
N GLY A 461 20.44 -4.61 -37.53
CA GLY A 461 19.38 -3.62 -37.55
C GLY A 461 18.16 -3.99 -36.69
N SER A 462 18.11 -5.21 -36.12
CA SER A 462 17.04 -5.62 -35.22
C SER A 462 17.19 -5.00 -33.84
N TYR A 463 16.12 -5.05 -33.04
CA TYR A 463 16.09 -4.52 -31.68
C TYR A 463 15.95 -5.66 -30.68
N LYS A 464 16.69 -5.57 -29.58
CA LYS A 464 16.63 -6.53 -28.48
C LYS A 464 16.30 -5.83 -27.17
N PHE A 465 15.11 -6.12 -26.66
CA PHE A 465 14.69 -5.68 -25.34
C PHE A 465 15.59 -6.28 -24.25
N VAL A 466 16.03 -5.44 -23.32
CA VAL A 466 16.80 -5.83 -22.14
C VAL A 466 15.96 -5.56 -20.90
N TRP A 467 15.60 -6.64 -20.20
CA TRP A 467 14.87 -6.53 -18.94
C TRP A 467 15.67 -5.69 -17.93
N PRO A 468 15.09 -4.63 -17.34
CA PRO A 468 15.77 -3.88 -16.30
C PRO A 468 16.01 -4.76 -15.07
N LYS A 469 17.09 -4.50 -14.33
CA LYS A 469 17.41 -5.24 -13.09
C LYS A 469 16.49 -4.91 -11.91
N THR A 470 15.63 -3.91 -12.07
CA THR A 470 14.64 -3.48 -11.07
C THR A 470 13.63 -4.60 -10.77
N VAL A 471 13.10 -4.61 -9.56
CA VAL A 471 12.01 -5.50 -9.13
C VAL A 471 10.68 -4.99 -9.66
N LEU A 472 10.52 -3.67 -9.71
CA LEU A 472 9.34 -2.98 -10.20
C LEU A 472 9.73 -1.72 -10.99
N LEU A 473 9.11 -1.56 -12.16
CA LEU A 473 9.13 -0.34 -12.96
C LEU A 473 7.70 0.05 -13.29
N ASN A 474 7.24 1.17 -12.76
CA ASN A 474 6.00 1.82 -13.16
C ASN A 474 6.31 3.03 -14.04
N ILE A 475 5.70 3.09 -15.21
CA ILE A 475 5.82 4.20 -16.15
C ILE A 475 4.42 4.75 -16.39
N PHE A 476 4.28 6.05 -16.26
CA PHE A 476 3.06 6.79 -16.60
C PHE A 476 3.39 7.84 -17.66
N THR A 477 2.48 8.03 -18.59
CA THR A 477 2.58 9.01 -19.68
C THR A 477 1.19 9.32 -20.20
N TYR A 478 1.02 10.42 -20.95
CA TYR A 478 -0.24 10.63 -21.65
C TYR A 478 -0.54 9.47 -22.59
N TYR A 479 -1.83 9.16 -22.73
CA TYR A 479 -2.26 8.03 -23.53
C TYR A 479 -1.75 8.16 -24.97
N PRO A 480 -1.14 7.10 -25.53
CA PRO A 480 -0.61 7.15 -26.89
C PRO A 480 -1.73 7.35 -27.91
N ASN A 481 -1.42 8.02 -29.02
CA ASN A 481 -2.31 7.99 -30.18
C ASN A 481 -2.35 6.59 -30.82
N GLU A 482 -3.22 6.38 -31.82
CA GLU A 482 -3.42 5.06 -32.43
C GLU A 482 -2.13 4.48 -33.05
N GLU A 483 -1.31 5.30 -33.69
CA GLU A 483 -0.03 4.90 -34.30
C GLU A 483 0.99 4.49 -33.23
N GLU A 484 1.18 5.33 -32.20
CA GLU A 484 2.07 5.05 -31.08
C GLU A 484 1.66 3.77 -30.33
N PHE A 485 0.35 3.57 -30.15
CA PHE A 485 -0.17 2.40 -29.47
C PHE A 485 0.01 1.13 -30.31
N HIS A 486 -0.22 1.23 -31.63
CA HIS A 486 0.07 0.13 -32.56
C HIS A 486 1.55 -0.26 -32.51
N ASP A 487 2.45 0.72 -32.56
CA ASP A 487 3.90 0.48 -32.45
C ASP A 487 4.27 -0.17 -31.12
N PHE A 488 3.70 0.30 -30.01
CA PHE A 488 3.91 -0.31 -28.70
C PHE A 488 3.43 -1.78 -28.67
N GLN A 489 2.26 -2.09 -29.25
CA GLN A 489 1.77 -3.47 -29.33
C GLN A 489 2.69 -4.36 -30.18
N MET A 490 3.29 -3.82 -31.23
CA MET A 490 4.26 -4.57 -32.04
C MET A 490 5.53 -4.86 -31.25
N VAL A 491 6.03 -3.90 -30.47
CA VAL A 491 7.18 -4.11 -29.59
C VAL A 491 6.85 -5.08 -28.45
N GLU A 492 5.68 -4.96 -27.82
CA GLU A 492 5.23 -5.84 -26.73
C GLU A 492 5.27 -7.31 -27.11
N LYS A 493 4.80 -7.65 -28.31
CA LYS A 493 4.81 -9.03 -28.85
C LYS A 493 6.22 -9.63 -28.94
N THR A 494 7.26 -8.79 -29.03
CA THR A 494 8.66 -9.23 -29.11
C THR A 494 9.34 -9.34 -27.74
N ILE A 495 8.74 -8.80 -26.67
CA ILE A 495 9.33 -8.81 -25.34
C ILE A 495 9.27 -10.24 -24.76
N PRO A 496 10.41 -10.84 -24.35
CA PRO A 496 10.42 -12.19 -23.81
C PRO A 496 9.62 -12.28 -22.50
N ARG A 497 8.64 -13.20 -22.45
CA ARG A 497 7.80 -13.49 -21.28
C ARG A 497 8.55 -14.29 -20.20
N LYS A 498 9.68 -13.77 -19.71
CA LYS A 498 10.41 -14.34 -18.54
C LYS A 498 9.50 -14.37 -17.31
N SER A 499 10.02 -14.80 -16.15
CA SER A 499 9.27 -14.83 -14.87
C SER A 499 8.67 -13.49 -14.42
N GLY A 500 8.93 -12.37 -15.13
CA GLY A 500 8.28 -11.08 -14.91
C GLY A 500 7.01 -10.86 -15.76
N GLN A 501 6.20 -9.89 -15.35
CA GLN A 501 4.96 -9.50 -16.01
C GLN A 501 5.11 -8.08 -16.58
N LEU A 502 4.78 -7.92 -17.86
CA LEU A 502 4.48 -6.63 -18.47
C LEU A 502 2.96 -6.45 -18.44
N LEU A 503 2.51 -5.38 -17.80
CA LEU A 503 1.09 -5.01 -17.69
C LEU A 503 0.94 -3.59 -18.22
N TYR A 504 -0.14 -3.33 -18.95
CA TYR A 504 -0.48 -1.96 -19.33
C TYR A 504 -1.99 -1.77 -19.34
N SER A 505 -2.43 -0.59 -18.95
CA SER A 505 -3.84 -0.24 -18.91
C SER A 505 -4.03 1.27 -19.02
N PRO A 506 -5.14 1.73 -19.62
CA PRO A 506 -5.59 3.10 -19.41
C PRO A 506 -5.74 3.36 -17.92
N ASP A 507 -5.23 4.51 -17.47
CA ASP A 507 -5.32 4.99 -16.11
C ASP A 507 -6.17 6.25 -16.11
N ARG A 508 -7.49 6.05 -15.99
CA ARG A 508 -8.48 7.14 -15.98
C ARG A 508 -8.56 7.85 -14.62
N SER A 509 -7.83 7.37 -13.63
CA SER A 509 -7.92 7.78 -12.22
C SER A 509 -7.01 8.96 -11.86
N TYR A 510 -5.97 9.22 -12.63
CA TYR A 510 -4.88 10.10 -12.22
C TYR A 510 -5.22 11.60 -12.37
N PHE A 511 -6.01 11.99 -13.38
CA PHE A 511 -6.49 13.37 -13.54
C PHE A 511 -8.00 13.39 -13.76
N LYS A 512 -8.76 14.01 -12.84
CA LYS A 512 -10.13 14.45 -13.11
C LYS A 512 -10.09 15.62 -14.10
N GLY A 513 -9.81 15.33 -15.37
CA GLY A 513 -9.69 16.36 -16.40
C GLY A 513 -8.94 15.89 -17.65
N LYS A 514 -9.71 15.57 -18.69
CA LYS A 514 -9.39 15.62 -20.13
C LYS A 514 -8.24 14.76 -20.72
N THR A 515 -7.30 14.22 -19.96
CA THR A 515 -6.18 13.46 -20.56
C THR A 515 -6.12 12.05 -19.99
N ASP A 516 -6.44 11.06 -20.82
CA ASP A 516 -6.21 9.66 -20.49
C ASP A 516 -4.71 9.45 -20.26
N ILE A 517 -4.35 8.65 -19.26
CA ILE A 517 -2.97 8.24 -18.99
C ILE A 517 -2.81 6.78 -19.41
N LEU A 518 -1.65 6.42 -19.93
CA LEU A 518 -1.23 5.03 -20.04
C LEU A 518 -0.28 4.70 -18.89
N ARG A 519 -0.65 3.68 -18.11
CA ARG A 519 0.26 3.04 -17.16
C ARG A 519 0.88 1.82 -17.82
N VAL A 520 2.20 1.71 -17.77
CA VAL A 520 2.95 0.51 -18.14
C VAL A 520 3.76 0.04 -16.93
N THR A 521 3.68 -1.24 -16.61
CA THR A 521 4.29 -1.83 -15.42
C THR A 521 5.10 -3.07 -15.80
N LEU A 522 6.38 -3.09 -15.44
CA LEU A 522 7.22 -4.27 -15.45
C LEU A 522 7.48 -4.72 -14.02
N GLN A 523 7.15 -5.96 -13.69
CA GLN A 523 7.38 -6.50 -12.34
C GLN A 523 7.94 -7.92 -12.38
N GLN A 524 8.81 -8.27 -11.44
CA GLN A 524 9.38 -9.63 -11.37
C GLN A 524 8.38 -10.68 -10.88
N SER A 525 7.39 -10.29 -10.08
CA SER A 525 6.31 -11.17 -9.61
C SER A 525 5.06 -10.34 -9.28
N SER A 526 3.92 -11.00 -9.09
CA SER A 526 2.75 -10.32 -8.51
C SER A 526 3.06 -9.84 -7.09
N GLY A 527 2.55 -8.66 -6.72
CA GLY A 527 2.72 -8.10 -5.37
C GLY A 527 3.92 -7.16 -5.21
N CYS A 528 4.76 -6.97 -6.24
CA CYS A 528 5.89 -6.04 -6.19
C CYS A 528 5.45 -4.59 -5.90
N TYR A 529 4.20 -4.22 -6.20
CA TYR A 529 3.64 -2.92 -5.84
C TYR A 529 3.67 -2.63 -4.33
N ASN A 530 3.78 -3.66 -3.46
CA ASN A 530 3.91 -3.47 -2.02
C ASN A 530 5.18 -2.68 -1.65
N HIS A 531 6.20 -2.68 -2.51
CA HIS A 531 7.39 -1.86 -2.29
C HIS A 531 7.12 -0.36 -2.39
N LEU A 532 6.00 0.07 -2.99
CA LEU A 532 5.58 1.47 -3.05
C LEU A 532 4.73 1.87 -1.82
N GLU A 533 4.40 0.92 -0.92
CA GLU A 533 3.70 1.23 0.35
C GLU A 533 4.49 2.16 1.26
N VAL A 534 5.81 2.29 1.06
CA VAL A 534 6.66 3.22 1.83
C VAL A 534 6.22 4.67 1.70
N PHE A 535 5.55 5.02 0.60
CA PHE A 535 5.00 6.36 0.34
C PHE A 535 3.51 6.46 0.73
N LYS A 536 2.81 5.33 0.91
CA LYS A 536 1.36 5.28 1.12
C LYS A 536 0.88 5.67 2.52
N ALA A 537 1.73 5.55 3.54
CA ALA A 537 1.34 5.85 4.93
C ALA A 537 1.00 7.34 5.18
N TYR A 538 1.11 8.20 4.15
CA TYR A 538 1.01 9.66 4.24
C TYR A 538 0.02 10.27 3.24
N SER A 539 -0.94 9.53 2.67
CA SER A 539 -2.08 10.18 2.01
C SER A 539 -3.00 10.82 3.06
N CYS A 540 -2.73 12.10 3.35
CA CYS A 540 -3.81 13.00 3.76
C CYS A 540 -4.67 13.25 2.52
N GLU A 541 -5.90 13.71 2.71
CA GLU A 541 -6.77 14.35 1.71
C GLU A 541 -6.11 15.63 1.14
N MET A 542 -4.87 15.52 0.67
CA MET A 542 -4.28 16.48 -0.24
C MET A 542 -5.00 16.30 -1.57
N PHE A 543 -5.22 17.41 -2.26
CA PHE A 543 -5.86 17.54 -3.56
C PHE A 543 -5.79 16.27 -4.42
N TYR A 544 -6.93 15.92 -5.02
CA TYR A 544 -7.31 14.69 -5.74
C TYR A 544 -6.28 14.04 -6.70
N GLU A 545 -5.11 14.63 -6.91
CA GLU A 545 -4.09 14.24 -7.89
C GLU A 545 -3.00 13.29 -7.33
N LEU A 546 -2.97 13.00 -6.01
CA LEU A 546 -1.96 12.11 -5.38
C LEU A 546 -2.54 10.85 -4.68
N LEU A 547 -3.85 10.59 -4.76
CA LEU A 547 -4.53 9.47 -4.07
C LEU A 547 -4.37 8.09 -4.75
N PHE A 548 -3.50 8.01 -5.76
CA PHE A 548 -3.30 6.92 -6.72
C PHE A 548 -3.29 5.49 -6.15
N TYR A 549 -2.76 5.27 -4.95
CA TYR A 549 -2.55 3.92 -4.43
C TYR A 549 -3.67 3.35 -3.58
N GLN A 550 -4.62 4.16 -3.12
CA GLN A 550 -5.77 3.65 -2.36
C GLN A 550 -6.82 3.04 -3.30
N ASP A 551 -7.10 3.70 -4.43
CA ASP A 551 -8.29 3.36 -5.21
C ASP A 551 -8.13 2.17 -6.18
N LEU A 552 -6.93 1.91 -6.70
CA LEU A 552 -6.72 0.85 -7.71
C LEU A 552 -6.41 -0.54 -7.14
N LEU A 553 -6.04 -0.63 -5.86
CA LEU A 553 -5.77 -1.91 -5.17
C LEU A 553 -6.73 -2.16 -4.00
N TYR A 554 -7.41 -1.12 -3.50
CA TYR A 554 -8.36 -1.17 -2.38
C TYR A 554 -9.64 -0.37 -2.67
N GLY A 555 -9.99 -0.18 -3.94
CA GLY A 555 -11.17 0.58 -4.37
C GLY A 555 -12.36 0.31 -3.44
N PHE A 556 -12.94 1.40 -2.93
CA PHE A 556 -13.96 1.49 -1.88
C PHE A 556 -13.49 1.86 -0.45
N GLU A 557 -12.47 2.72 -0.30
CA GLU A 557 -12.18 3.35 1.01
C GLU A 557 -12.83 4.73 1.23
N ASN A 558 -13.53 5.34 0.26
CA ASN A 558 -14.08 6.71 0.40
C ASN A 558 -15.57 6.93 0.05
N CYS A 559 -16.39 5.87 0.00
CA CYS A 559 -17.86 6.02 0.02
C CYS A 559 -18.46 5.02 1.00
N ILE A 560 -18.88 5.50 2.18
CA ILE A 560 -20.14 5.28 2.93
C ILE A 560 -20.07 6.04 4.26
#